data_AF-A0A6A4HXJ5-F1
#
_entry.id   AF-A0A6A4HXJ5-F1
#
_cell.length_a   1.000
_cell.length_b   1.000
_cell.length_c   1.000
_cell.angle_alpha   90.00
_cell.angle_beta   90.00
_cell.angle_gamma   90.00
#
_symmetry.space_group_name_H-M   'P 1'
#
loop_
_entity.id
_entity.type
_entity.pdbx_description
1 polymer ?
#
loop_
_entity_poly.entity_id
_entity_poly.type
_entity_poly.pdbx_seq_one_letter_code
_entity_poly.pdbx_strand_id
1 'polypeptide(L)'
;MDLEEIRRRLRSEYGSGVQSEDEISGALADVDKDLEDCDTEFRFLQSRVIALQNQRKRLEEYKVSLRFLRSPIRRLPNETILRIFDYACAINELTSKTLRTMPTLTISSICSRWRALAQSYPDLWSRIRLQL
;
A
#
# COMPACT_ATOMS: atom_id res chain seq x y z
N MET A 1 20.79 36.79 9.66
CA MET A 1 22.21 36.69 9.26
C MET A 1 22.36 37.24 7.85
N ASP A 2 23.14 38.31 7.67
CA ASP A 2 23.35 38.91 6.35
C ASP A 2 24.60 38.31 5.67
N LEU A 3 24.35 37.37 4.76
CA LEU A 3 25.38 36.59 4.08
C LEU A 3 26.30 37.48 3.21
N GLU A 4 25.80 38.65 2.78
CA GLU A 4 26.56 39.60 1.99
C GLU A 4 27.60 40.36 2.80
N GLU A 5 27.30 40.69 4.06
CA GLU A 5 28.27 41.31 4.97
C GLU A 5 29.41 40.35 5.35
N ILE A 6 29.10 39.05 5.54
CA ILE A 6 30.11 38.01 5.77
C ILE A 6 31.04 37.87 4.56
N ARG A 7 30.46 37.82 3.35
CA ARG A 7 31.23 37.74 2.09
C ARG A 7 32.08 38.98 1.81
N ARG A 8 31.64 40.16 2.27
CA ARG A 8 32.38 41.42 2.15
C ARG A 8 33.61 41.42 3.08
N ARG A 9 33.45 40.91 4.31
CA ARG A 9 34.54 40.78 5.29
C ARG A 9 35.61 39.78 4.88
N LEU A 10 35.21 38.62 4.33
CA LEU A 10 36.15 37.60 3.83
C LEU A 10 37.03 38.07 2.65
N ARG A 11 36.62 39.14 1.95
CA ARG A 11 37.33 39.72 0.80
C ARG A 11 38.22 40.90 1.15
N SER A 12 38.27 41.33 2.42
CA SER A 12 39.14 42.40 2.90
C SER A 12 40.58 41.89 3.11
N GLU A 13 41.60 42.58 2.57
CA GLU A 13 43.03 42.20 2.67
C GLU A 13 43.63 42.31 4.10
N TYR A 14 42.94 42.98 5.02
CA TYR A 14 43.36 43.05 6.42
C TYR A 14 42.76 41.89 7.21
N GLY A 15 43.63 40.96 7.63
CA GLY A 15 43.29 39.86 8.53
C GLY A 15 42.57 40.37 9.77
N SER A 16 41.46 39.72 10.09
CA SER A 16 40.55 39.98 11.21
C SER A 16 41.23 40.59 12.44
N GLY A 17 41.13 41.91 12.57
CA GLY A 17 41.48 42.64 13.80
C GLY A 17 40.24 43.15 14.56
N VAL A 18 39.03 42.77 14.14
CA VAL A 18 37.78 43.46 14.53
C VAL A 18 36.81 42.58 15.31
N GLN A 19 36.99 41.25 15.35
CA GLN A 19 36.17 40.36 16.19
C GLN A 19 37.09 39.35 16.91
N SER A 20 36.84 39.16 18.20
CA SER A 20 37.52 38.13 18.99
C SER A 20 37.21 36.77 18.39
N GLU A 21 38.19 35.86 18.37
CA GLU A 21 38.01 34.46 17.97
C GLU A 21 36.84 33.81 18.74
N ASP A 22 36.62 34.23 19.99
CA ASP A 22 35.51 33.81 20.84
C ASP A 22 34.14 34.27 20.33
N GLU A 23 34.03 35.46 19.74
CA GLU A 23 32.77 35.98 19.17
C GLU A 23 32.37 35.21 17.91
N ILE A 24 33.36 34.84 17.09
CA ILE A 24 33.15 34.04 15.88
C ILE A 24 32.77 32.60 16.27
N SER A 25 33.45 32.03 17.27
CA SER A 25 33.15 30.69 17.79
C SER A 25 31.74 30.62 18.39
N GLY A 26 31.33 31.63 19.17
CA GLY A 26 29.98 31.72 19.72
C GLY A 26 28.92 31.81 18.63
N ALA A 27 29.12 32.68 17.63
CA ALA A 27 28.20 32.80 16.50
C ALA A 27 28.08 31.51 15.68
N LEU A 28 29.17 30.75 15.49
CA LEU A 28 29.13 29.45 14.83
C LEU A 28 28.34 28.42 15.65
N ALA A 29 28.54 28.38 16.97
CA ALA A 29 27.80 27.47 17.85
C ALA A 29 26.29 27.75 17.87
N ASP A 30 25.89 29.02 17.83
CA ASP A 30 24.49 29.43 17.74
C ASP A 30 23.88 28.98 16.39
N VAL A 31 24.62 29.13 15.29
CA VAL A 31 24.16 28.68 13.96
C VAL A 31 24.06 27.17 13.88
N ASP A 32 25.03 26.44 14.43
CA ASP A 32 24.99 24.98 14.47
C ASP A 32 23.79 24.48 15.27
N LYS A 33 23.46 25.15 16.37
CA LYS A 33 22.27 24.86 17.16
C LYS A 33 20.98 25.12 16.39
N ASP A 34 20.86 26.28 15.74
CA ASP A 34 19.69 26.62 14.91
C ASP A 34 19.51 25.61 13.76
N LEU A 35 20.61 25.16 13.16
CA LEU A 35 20.59 24.11 12.14
C LEU A 35 20.11 22.78 12.72
N GLU A 36 20.59 22.38 13.89
CA GLU A 36 20.15 21.15 14.54
C GLU A 36 18.66 21.19 14.88
N ASP A 37 18.17 22.32 15.40
CA ASP A 37 16.75 22.55 15.70
C ASP A 37 15.91 22.45 14.41
N CYS A 38 16.34 23.11 13.32
CA CYS A 38 15.68 23.02 12.01
C CYS A 38 15.63 21.58 11.49
N ASP A 39 16.73 20.84 11.63
CA ASP A 39 16.85 19.44 11.23
C ASP A 39 15.87 18.54 12.02
N THR A 40 15.74 18.79 13.33
CA THR A 40 14.81 18.03 14.17
C THR A 40 13.36 18.27 13.76
N GLU A 41 13.00 19.52 13.48
CA GLU A 41 11.65 19.87 13.01
C GLU A 41 11.38 19.27 11.64
N PHE A 42 12.36 19.31 10.73
CA PHE A 42 12.25 18.68 9.41
C PHE A 42 11.98 17.17 9.53
N ARG A 43 12.76 16.46 10.35
CA ARG A 43 12.56 15.01 10.59
C ARG A 43 11.19 14.73 11.21
N PHE A 44 10.75 15.56 12.15
CA PHE A 44 9.43 15.45 12.75
C PHE A 44 8.31 15.61 11.71
N LEU A 45 8.35 16.67 10.90
CA LEU A 45 7.36 16.91 9.85
C LEU A 45 7.37 15.80 8.80
N GLN A 46 8.55 15.33 8.40
CA GLN A 46 8.68 14.22 7.45
C GLN A 46 8.04 12.94 7.99
N SER A 47 8.23 12.63 9.27
CA SER A 47 7.58 11.48 9.92
C SER A 47 6.05 11.60 9.89
N ARG A 48 5.50 12.81 10.12
CA ARG A 48 4.07 13.08 10.05
C ARG A 48 3.51 12.91 8.64
N VAL A 49 4.25 13.37 7.63
CA VAL A 49 3.88 13.18 6.21
C VAL A 49 3.80 11.69 5.88
N ILE A 50 4.80 10.90 6.28
CA ILE A 50 4.81 9.44 6.06
C ILE A 50 3.62 8.77 6.76
N ALA A 51 3.33 9.14 8.00
CA ALA A 51 2.19 8.61 8.74
C ALA A 51 0.85 8.90 8.03
N LEU A 52 0.65 10.14 7.56
CA LEU A 52 -0.56 10.52 6.82
C LEU A 52 -0.66 9.80 5.47
N GLN A 53 0.45 9.61 4.76
CA GLN A 53 0.47 8.84 3.51
C GLN A 53 0.07 7.37 3.75
N ASN A 54 0.58 6.75 4.81
CA ASN A 54 0.21 5.39 5.21
C ASN A 54 -1.27 5.30 5.58
N GLN A 55 -1.81 6.28 6.32
CA GLN A 55 -3.22 6.35 6.64
C GLN A 55 -4.09 6.48 5.39
N ARG A 56 -3.70 7.34 4.43
CA ARG A 56 -4.40 7.49 3.15
C ARG A 56 -4.43 6.17 2.38
N LYS A 57 -3.29 5.48 2.29
CA LYS A 57 -3.19 4.18 1.60
C LYS A 57 -4.15 3.15 2.22
N ARG A 58 -4.16 3.04 3.56
CA ARG A 58 -5.08 2.14 4.28
C ARG A 58 -6.55 2.46 4.00
N LEU A 59 -6.90 3.75 3.96
CA LEU A 59 -8.28 4.17 3.66
C LEU A 59 -8.69 3.84 2.22
N GLU A 60 -7.79 3.98 1.25
CA GLU A 60 -8.09 3.62 -0.14
C GLU A 60 -8.26 2.11 -0.31
N GLU A 61 -7.42 1.29 0.35
CA GLU A 61 -7.57 -0.18 0.40
C GLU A 61 -8.92 -0.58 1.06
N TYR A 62 -9.29 0.09 2.15
CA TYR A 62 -10.57 -0.14 2.82
C TYR A 62 -11.75 0.23 1.92
N LYS A 63 -11.69 1.38 1.24
CA LYS A 63 -12.70 1.84 0.28
C LYS A 63 -12.88 0.86 -0.89
N VAL A 64 -11.78 0.32 -1.42
CA VAL A 64 -11.81 -0.73 -2.44
C VAL A 64 -12.52 -1.97 -1.90
N SER A 65 -12.21 -2.39 -0.67
CA SER A 65 -12.88 -3.51 -0.01
C SER A 65 -14.40 -3.29 0.12
N LEU A 66 -14.83 -2.09 0.55
CA LEU A 66 -16.25 -1.73 0.61
C LEU A 66 -16.93 -1.74 -0.76
N ARG A 67 -16.24 -1.32 -1.83
CA ARG A 67 -16.76 -1.45 -3.20
C ARG A 67 -17.00 -2.91 -3.57
N PHE A 68 -16.11 -3.82 -3.21
CA PHE A 68 -16.32 -5.25 -3.41
C PHE A 68 -17.50 -5.80 -2.59
N LEU A 69 -17.76 -5.25 -1.39
CA LEU A 69 -18.97 -5.60 -0.62
C LEU A 69 -20.27 -5.20 -1.35
N ARG A 70 -20.21 -4.13 -2.15
CA ARG A 70 -21.35 -3.66 -2.96
C ARG A 70 -21.50 -4.41 -4.29
N SER A 71 -20.59 -5.34 -4.61
CA SER A 71 -20.64 -6.09 -5.87
C SER A 71 -22.00 -6.79 -6.04
N PRO A 72 -22.63 -6.72 -7.23
CA PRO A 72 -23.89 -7.38 -7.53
C PRO A 72 -23.91 -8.87 -7.15
N ILE A 73 -22.77 -9.54 -7.29
CA ILE A 73 -22.65 -10.98 -7.01
C ILE A 73 -22.94 -11.34 -5.54
N ARG A 74 -22.77 -10.39 -4.61
CA ARG A 74 -23.13 -10.58 -3.20
C ARG A 74 -24.62 -10.41 -2.94
N ARG A 75 -25.34 -9.71 -3.83
CA ARG A 75 -26.79 -9.48 -3.75
C ARG A 75 -27.61 -10.56 -4.45
N LEU A 76 -26.99 -11.34 -5.32
CA LEU A 76 -27.67 -12.44 -5.99
C LEU A 76 -28.16 -13.48 -4.98
N PRO A 77 -29.39 -13.99 -5.12
CA PRO A 77 -29.84 -15.16 -4.37
C PRO A 77 -28.94 -16.37 -4.63
N ASN A 78 -28.92 -17.30 -3.68
CA ASN A 78 -28.09 -18.50 -3.78
C ASN A 78 -28.47 -19.34 -5.01
N GLU A 79 -29.76 -19.41 -5.32
CA GLU A 79 -30.33 -20.12 -6.46
C GLU A 79 -29.78 -19.58 -7.79
N THR A 80 -29.67 -18.25 -7.92
CA THR A 80 -29.10 -17.63 -9.12
C THR A 80 -27.61 -17.94 -9.26
N ILE A 81 -26.86 -17.92 -8.16
CA ILE A 81 -25.43 -18.27 -8.16
C ILE A 81 -25.25 -19.75 -8.54
N LEU A 82 -26.08 -20.64 -7.99
CA LEU A 82 -26.04 -22.07 -8.33
C LEU A 82 -26.36 -22.32 -9.80
N ARG A 83 -27.32 -21.60 -10.39
CA ARG A 83 -27.59 -21.68 -11.85
C ARG A 83 -26.40 -21.21 -12.69
N ILE A 84 -25.69 -20.17 -12.24
CA ILE A 84 -24.44 -19.73 -12.89
C ILE A 84 -23.37 -20.82 -12.77
N PHE A 85 -23.22 -21.44 -11.60
CA PHE A 85 -22.27 -22.53 -11.40
C PHE A 85 -22.60 -23.73 -12.27
N ASP A 86 -23.87 -24.10 -12.36
CA ASP A 86 -24.35 -25.21 -13.17
C ASP A 86 -24.00 -25.02 -14.66
N TYR A 87 -24.18 -23.79 -15.15
CA TYR A 87 -23.79 -23.42 -16.51
C TYR A 87 -22.26 -23.37 -16.71
N ALA A 88 -21.53 -22.78 -15.76
CA ALA A 88 -20.09 -22.57 -15.88
C ALA A 88 -19.27 -23.86 -15.62
N CYS A 89 -19.80 -24.78 -14.82
CA CYS A 89 -19.14 -26.03 -14.43
C CYS A 89 -19.76 -27.22 -15.17
N ALA A 90 -19.79 -27.14 -16.49
CA ALA A 90 -20.36 -28.20 -17.32
C ALA A 90 -19.56 -29.52 -17.20
N ILE A 91 -18.22 -29.45 -17.23
CA ILE A 91 -17.32 -30.61 -17.11
C ILE A 91 -16.09 -30.20 -16.32
N ASN A 92 -15.68 -31.04 -15.37
CA ASN A 92 -14.41 -30.96 -14.66
C ASN A 92 -13.43 -31.96 -15.26
N GLU A 93 -12.47 -31.47 -16.02
CA GLU A 93 -11.42 -32.30 -16.59
C GLU A 93 -10.31 -32.49 -15.56
N LEU A 94 -10.14 -33.71 -15.09
CA LEU A 94 -9.04 -34.06 -14.21
C LEU A 94 -7.82 -34.36 -15.09
N THR A 95 -6.98 -33.35 -15.27
CA THR A 95 -5.68 -33.47 -15.97
C THR A 95 -4.56 -33.51 -14.95
N SER A 96 -3.48 -34.25 -15.24
CA SER A 96 -2.31 -34.34 -14.34
C SER A 96 -1.54 -33.03 -14.18
N LYS A 97 -1.85 -32.01 -15.00
CA LYS A 97 -1.00 -30.80 -15.15
C LYS A 97 -1.62 -29.51 -14.63
N THR A 98 -2.94 -29.40 -14.48
CA THR A 98 -3.56 -28.10 -14.14
C THR A 98 -4.93 -28.19 -13.47
N LEU A 99 -5.09 -27.51 -12.33
CA LEU A 99 -6.41 -27.37 -11.66
C LEU A 99 -7.38 -26.43 -12.40
N ARG A 100 -6.88 -25.65 -13.37
CA ARG A 100 -7.70 -24.74 -14.20
C ARG A 100 -8.71 -25.47 -15.08
N THR A 101 -8.49 -26.75 -15.33
CA THR A 101 -9.40 -27.61 -16.11
C THR A 101 -10.56 -28.13 -15.27
N MET A 102 -10.60 -27.83 -13.96
CA MET A 102 -11.72 -28.10 -13.05
C MET A 102 -12.42 -26.79 -12.66
N PRO A 103 -13.45 -26.34 -13.42
CA PRO A 103 -14.18 -25.11 -13.13
C PRO A 103 -14.81 -25.14 -11.74
N THR A 104 -15.29 -26.30 -11.25
CA THR A 104 -15.88 -26.43 -9.91
C THR A 104 -14.88 -26.13 -8.79
N LEU A 105 -13.62 -26.58 -8.94
CA LEU A 105 -12.55 -26.21 -7.99
C LEU A 105 -12.21 -24.73 -8.09
N THR A 106 -12.12 -24.20 -9.31
CA THR A 106 -11.80 -22.80 -9.56
C THR A 106 -12.82 -21.90 -8.88
N ILE A 107 -14.12 -22.14 -9.06
CA ILE A 107 -15.17 -21.34 -8.41
C ILE A 107 -15.19 -21.49 -6.89
N SER A 108 -14.88 -22.70 -6.37
CA SER A 108 -14.82 -22.98 -4.93
C SER A 108 -13.65 -22.25 -4.23
N SER A 109 -12.66 -21.79 -4.99
CA SER A 109 -11.52 -21.03 -4.46
C SER A 109 -11.81 -19.53 -4.29
N ILE A 110 -12.86 -19.00 -4.92
CA ILE A 110 -13.09 -17.54 -5.02
C ILE A 110 -13.46 -16.90 -3.68
N CYS A 111 -14.43 -17.45 -2.96
CA CYS A 111 -14.78 -16.99 -1.61
C CYS A 111 -15.49 -18.07 -0.79
N SER A 112 -15.63 -17.83 0.52
CA SER A 112 -16.28 -18.78 1.45
C SER A 112 -17.72 -19.11 1.05
N ARG A 113 -18.49 -18.12 0.58
CA ARG A 113 -19.87 -18.33 0.12
C ARG A 113 -19.93 -19.24 -1.11
N TRP A 114 -19.06 -19.02 -2.09
CA TRP A 114 -19.01 -19.83 -3.31
C TRP A 114 -18.62 -21.27 -3.01
N ARG A 115 -17.64 -21.45 -2.10
CA ARG A 115 -17.25 -22.76 -1.59
C ARG A 115 -18.42 -23.49 -0.92
N ALA A 116 -19.13 -22.82 -0.02
CA ALA A 116 -20.28 -23.40 0.67
C ALA A 116 -21.38 -23.81 -0.32
N LEU A 117 -21.67 -22.96 -1.31
CA LEU A 117 -22.64 -23.26 -2.36
C LEU A 117 -22.22 -24.44 -3.23
N ALA A 118 -20.96 -24.45 -3.70
CA ALA A 118 -20.43 -25.55 -4.49
C ALA A 118 -20.43 -26.88 -3.71
N GLN A 119 -20.20 -26.85 -2.38
CA GLN A 119 -20.32 -28.03 -1.53
C GLN A 119 -21.76 -28.50 -1.34
N SER A 120 -22.70 -27.56 -1.24
CA SER A 120 -24.14 -27.87 -1.09
C SER A 120 -24.80 -28.39 -2.37
N TYR A 121 -24.10 -28.37 -3.51
CA TYR A 121 -24.63 -28.78 -4.81
C TYR A 121 -23.77 -29.91 -5.40
N PRO A 122 -24.01 -31.18 -4.99
CA PRO A 122 -23.19 -32.34 -5.37
C PRO A 122 -23.06 -32.57 -6.88
N ASP A 123 -24.06 -32.16 -7.66
CA ASP A 123 -24.09 -32.34 -9.12
C ASP A 123 -22.93 -31.65 -9.85
N LEU A 124 -22.32 -30.61 -9.26
CA LEU A 124 -21.13 -29.99 -9.84
C LEU A 124 -19.91 -30.92 -9.77
N TRP A 125 -19.85 -31.78 -8.75
CA TRP A 125 -18.74 -32.69 -8.49
C TRP A 125 -18.91 -34.04 -9.16
N SER A 126 -20.09 -34.36 -9.71
CA SER A 126 -20.34 -35.61 -10.43
C SER A 126 -19.90 -35.56 -11.90
N ARG A 127 -19.70 -34.36 -12.45
CA ARG A 127 -19.32 -34.13 -13.86
C ARG A 127 -17.81 -34.16 -14.04
N ILE A 128 -17.18 -35.31 -13.79
CA ILE A 128 -15.72 -35.48 -13.92
C ILE A 128 -15.40 -36.24 -15.18
N ARG A 129 -14.48 -35.70 -15.99
CA ARG A 129 -13.90 -36.39 -17.14
C ARG A 129 -12.41 -36.60 -16.90
N LEU A 130 -11.99 -37.86 -16.94
CA LEU A 130 -10.57 -38.19 -16.93
C LEU A 130 -10.02 -38.01 -18.35
N GLN A 131 -9.01 -37.15 -18.49
CA GLN A 131 -8.16 -37.16 -19.67
C GLN A 131 -6.90 -37.94 -19.31
N LEU A 132 -6.84 -39.18 -19.80
CA LEU A 132 -5.70 -40.08 -19.68
C LEU A 132 -4.65 -39.76 -20.76
#